data_AF-A0A367KBM1-F1
#
_entry.id   AF-A0A367KBM1-F1
#
_cell.length_a   1.000
_cell.length_b   1.000
_cell.length_c   1.000
_cell.angle_alpha   90.00
_cell.angle_beta   90.00
_cell.angle_gamma   90.00
#
_symmetry.space_group_name_H-M   'P 1'
#
loop_
_entity.id
_entity.type
_entity.pdbx_description
1 polymer ?
#
loop_
_entity_poly.entity_id
_entity_poly.type
_entity_poly.pdbx_seq_one_letter_code
_entity_poly.pdbx_strand_id
1 'polypeptide(L)'
;MTSAVSMSRRSSIDSMFTTASQFEPITLEDRIRITFEIANILQKQEFLRKLVKALMLYGAPAHRLEYILRQVSRTLGVDAEYVYIPNVMFLTFFDQSTHTTETHFIRCPQNFDMHKLGEIFRLEKLVSHGEVSVDEALEFIDKVADEPPFYPIWLNPIVYAIASFCGCVMFYGGQFKEGGLSAALAIFFALYELFTGRYVSFQPIWEITVCIFIGFVSRAVWRYEFCFTP
;
A
#
# COMPACT_ATOMS: atom_id res chain seq x y z
N MET A 1 2.59 54.97 65.28
CA MET A 1 2.01 54.44 64.01
C MET A 1 2.57 53.06 63.78
N THR A 2 1.86 52.02 64.19
CA THR A 2 2.16 50.61 63.85
C THR A 2 0.83 49.85 63.84
N SER A 3 0.19 49.77 62.68
CA SER A 3 -1.01 48.94 62.47
C SER A 3 -0.63 47.47 62.54
N ALA A 4 -1.24 46.73 63.47
CA ALA A 4 -1.12 45.28 63.54
C ALA A 4 -1.95 44.64 62.42
N VAL A 5 -1.29 43.86 61.56
CA VAL A 5 -1.92 43.04 60.53
C VAL A 5 -2.61 41.85 61.21
N SER A 6 -3.93 41.81 61.19
CA SER A 6 -4.68 40.63 61.63
C SER A 6 -4.61 39.55 60.56
N MET A 7 -3.79 38.51 60.76
CA MET A 7 -3.85 37.29 59.95
C MET A 7 -5.17 36.57 60.24
N SER A 8 -6.11 36.66 59.28
CA SER A 8 -7.29 35.80 59.23
C SER A 8 -6.82 34.34 59.11
N ARG A 9 -7.10 33.55 60.14
CA ARG A 9 -6.79 32.12 60.18
C ARG A 9 -7.84 31.40 59.33
N ARG A 10 -7.58 31.26 58.01
CA ARG A 10 -8.42 30.53 57.07
C ARG A 10 -8.69 29.12 57.65
N SER A 11 -9.96 28.77 57.82
CA SER A 11 -10.31 27.47 58.40
C SER A 11 -9.94 26.36 57.41
N SER A 12 -9.44 25.23 57.92
CA SER A 12 -9.05 24.07 57.10
C SER A 12 -10.22 23.46 56.32
N ILE A 13 -11.47 23.82 56.65
CA ILE A 13 -12.69 23.37 55.97
C ILE A 13 -12.82 24.06 54.60
N ASP A 14 -12.37 25.31 54.45
CA ASP A 14 -12.35 26.01 53.14
C ASP A 14 -11.33 25.41 52.16
N SER A 15 -10.41 24.58 52.67
CA SER A 15 -9.38 23.89 51.87
C SER A 15 -9.88 22.56 51.29
N MET A 16 -11.02 22.03 51.76
CA MET A 16 -11.65 20.84 51.20
C MET A 16 -12.53 21.14 49.98
N PHE A 17 -12.73 22.42 49.66
CA PHE A 17 -13.35 22.87 48.41
C PHE A 17 -12.30 23.10 47.29
N THR A 18 -11.17 22.41 47.33
CA THR A 18 -10.27 22.35 46.17
C THR A 18 -10.92 21.49 45.09
N THR A 19 -11.58 22.13 44.13
CA THR A 19 -11.62 21.80 42.69
C THR A 19 -11.84 20.33 42.28
N ALA A 20 -12.36 19.47 43.14
CA ALA A 20 -12.65 18.07 42.85
C ALA A 20 -14.09 17.87 42.32
N SER A 21 -14.89 18.94 42.29
CA SER A 21 -16.31 18.90 41.88
C SER A 21 -16.57 19.36 40.44
N GLN A 22 -15.56 19.43 39.56
CA GLN A 22 -15.75 19.91 38.19
C GLN A 22 -16.01 18.84 37.13
N PHE A 23 -16.06 17.55 37.50
CA PHE A 23 -16.64 16.54 36.62
C PHE A 23 -18.12 16.39 36.95
N GLU A 24 -18.95 17.24 36.34
CA GLU A 24 -20.36 16.87 36.17
C GLU A 24 -20.39 15.48 35.51
N PRO A 25 -21.22 14.54 36.02
CA PRO A 25 -21.28 13.20 35.47
C PRO A 25 -21.70 13.30 34.01
N ILE A 26 -20.81 12.87 33.11
CA ILE A 26 -21.05 12.85 31.66
C ILE A 26 -22.38 12.14 31.41
N THR A 27 -23.34 12.86 30.82
CA THR A 27 -24.67 12.32 30.54
C THR A 27 -24.56 11.14 29.57
N LEU A 28 -25.55 10.24 29.59
CA LEU A 28 -25.54 9.07 28.70
C LEU A 28 -25.58 9.50 27.22
N GLU A 29 -26.28 10.59 26.91
CA GLU A 29 -26.36 11.18 25.57
C GLU A 29 -25.00 11.69 25.10
N ASP A 30 -24.26 12.41 25.96
CA ASP A 30 -22.92 12.88 25.65
C ASP A 30 -21.94 11.72 25.40
N ARG A 31 -22.04 10.65 26.21
CA ARG A 31 -21.21 9.44 26.01
C ARG A 31 -21.47 8.80 24.64
N ILE A 32 -22.74 8.69 24.23
CA ILE A 32 -23.10 8.12 22.92
C ILE A 32 -22.54 8.99 21.80
N ARG A 33 -22.70 10.32 21.88
CA ARG A 33 -22.19 11.26 20.88
C ARG A 33 -20.66 11.18 20.74
N ILE A 34 -19.94 11.24 21.86
CA ILE A 34 -18.48 11.15 21.88
C ILE A 34 -18.02 9.83 21.28
N THR A 35 -18.66 8.72 21.65
CA THR A 35 -18.30 7.39 21.15
C THR A 35 -18.49 7.30 19.63
N PHE A 36 -19.60 7.84 19.10
CA PHE A 36 -19.87 7.86 17.66
C PHE A 36 -18.84 8.70 16.89
N GLU A 37 -18.47 9.86 17.43
CA GLU A 37 -17.49 10.75 16.80
C GLU A 37 -16.09 10.13 16.78
N ILE A 38 -15.67 9.50 17.88
CA ILE A 38 -14.41 8.74 17.93
C ILE A 38 -14.44 7.58 16.93
N ALA A 39 -15.55 6.83 16.85
CA ALA A 39 -15.68 5.72 15.92
C ALA A 39 -15.52 6.19 14.46
N ASN A 40 -16.13 7.32 14.10
CA ASN A 40 -16.03 7.90 12.75
C ASN A 40 -14.58 8.33 12.43
N ILE A 41 -13.87 8.94 13.38
CA ILE A 41 -12.45 9.30 13.20
C ILE A 41 -11.60 8.04 12.98
N LEU A 42 -11.79 7.01 13.81
CA LEU A 42 -11.07 5.74 13.69
C LEU A 42 -11.35 5.04 12.36
N GLN A 43 -12.59 5.04 11.88
CA GLN A 43 -12.95 4.50 10.56
C GLN A 43 -12.22 5.22 9.42
N LYS A 44 -12.14 6.56 9.46
CA LYS A 44 -11.42 7.34 8.44
C LYS A 44 -9.91 7.06 8.46
N GLN A 45 -9.31 6.96 9.64
CA GLN A 45 -7.89 6.61 9.78
C GLN A 45 -7.61 5.20 9.27
N GLU A 46 -8.48 4.24 9.59
CA GLU A 46 -8.39 2.86 9.11
C GLU A 46 -8.52 2.77 7.59
N PHE A 47 -9.45 3.53 6.99
CA PHE A 47 -9.59 3.65 5.54
C PHE A 47 -8.31 4.17 4.89
N LEU A 48 -7.75 5.28 5.39
CA LEU A 48 -6.51 5.84 4.86
C LEU A 48 -5.35 4.84 4.95
N ARG A 49 -5.25 4.11 6.06
CA ARG A 49 -4.24 3.06 6.27
C ARG A 49 -4.38 1.92 5.25
N LYS A 50 -5.61 1.43 5.03
CA LYS A 50 -5.87 0.38 4.02
C LYS A 50 -5.65 0.88 2.60
N LEU A 51 -6.05 2.10 2.29
CA LEU A 51 -5.88 2.72 0.98
C LEU A 51 -4.39 2.87 0.62
N VAL A 52 -3.57 3.40 1.54
CA VAL A 52 -2.11 3.46 1.39
C VAL A 52 -1.54 2.08 1.08
N LYS A 53 -1.91 1.08 1.88
CA LYS A 53 -1.43 -0.29 1.74
C LYS A 53 -1.78 -0.86 0.36
N ALA A 54 -3.01 -0.69 -0.08
CA ALA A 54 -3.49 -1.17 -1.38
C ALA A 54 -2.77 -0.48 -2.56
N LEU A 55 -2.67 0.86 -2.52
CA LEU A 55 -1.98 1.63 -3.57
C LEU A 55 -0.49 1.23 -3.68
N MET A 56 0.19 1.06 -2.54
CA MET A 56 1.58 0.58 -2.53
C MET A 56 1.71 -0.86 -3.05
N LEU A 57 0.81 -1.75 -2.59
CA LEU A 57 0.85 -3.17 -2.93
C LEU A 57 0.62 -3.42 -4.42
N TYR A 58 -0.18 -2.59 -5.10
CA TYR A 58 -0.51 -2.79 -6.52
C TYR A 58 0.36 -1.96 -7.49
N GLY A 59 1.34 -1.21 -6.98
CA GLY A 59 2.34 -0.53 -7.80
C GLY A 59 1.98 0.89 -8.24
N ALA A 60 1.25 1.66 -7.42
CA ALA A 60 0.98 3.07 -7.68
C ALA A 60 2.30 3.88 -7.85
N PRO A 61 2.33 4.90 -8.72
CA PRO A 61 3.51 5.73 -8.91
C PRO A 61 3.87 6.52 -7.65
N ALA A 62 5.08 6.29 -7.13
CA ALA A 62 5.57 6.85 -5.87
C ALA A 62 5.40 8.36 -5.73
N HIS A 63 5.78 9.13 -6.76
CA HIS A 63 5.74 10.59 -6.73
C HIS A 63 4.31 11.17 -6.66
N ARG A 64 3.28 10.39 -7.01
CA ARG A 64 1.88 10.83 -6.92
C ARG A 64 1.19 10.35 -5.65
N LEU A 65 1.74 9.33 -4.99
CA LEU A 65 1.10 8.65 -3.88
C LEU A 65 0.80 9.63 -2.73
N GLU A 66 1.79 10.44 -2.35
CA GLU A 66 1.64 11.45 -1.30
C GLU A 66 0.59 12.52 -1.66
N TYR A 67 0.57 12.97 -2.92
CA TYR A 67 -0.41 13.98 -3.38
C TYR A 67 -1.83 13.44 -3.31
N ILE A 68 -2.05 12.22 -3.80
CA ILE A 68 -3.35 11.56 -3.84
C ILE A 68 -3.89 11.38 -2.42
N LEU A 69 -3.08 10.86 -1.51
CA LEU A 69 -3.51 10.61 -0.14
C LEU A 69 -3.76 11.90 0.64
N ARG A 70 -2.96 12.95 0.41
CA ARG A 70 -3.19 14.27 1.00
C ARG A 70 -4.50 14.89 0.48
N GLN A 71 -4.87 14.65 -0.78
CA GLN A 71 -6.15 15.10 -1.32
C GLN A 71 -7.32 14.36 -0.64
N VAL A 72 -7.23 13.03 -0.56
CA VAL A 72 -8.27 12.19 0.06
C VAL A 72 -8.45 12.53 1.54
N SER A 73 -7.37 12.69 2.30
CA SER A 73 -7.46 13.02 3.73
C SER A 73 -8.06 14.40 3.98
N ARG A 74 -7.78 15.38 3.11
CA ARG A 74 -8.43 16.69 3.15
C ARG A 74 -9.93 16.59 2.90
N THR A 75 -10.38 15.79 1.93
CA THR A 75 -11.81 15.56 1.69
C THR A 75 -12.49 14.89 2.89
N LEU A 76 -11.80 13.94 3.55
CA LEU A 76 -12.32 13.25 4.74
C LEU A 76 -12.27 14.10 6.02
N GLY A 77 -11.59 15.25 5.99
CA GLY A 77 -11.37 16.10 7.15
C GLY A 77 -10.43 15.49 8.19
N VAL A 78 -9.42 14.72 7.75
CA VAL A 78 -8.39 14.13 8.61
C VAL A 78 -7.06 14.82 8.34
N ASP A 79 -6.48 15.41 9.39
CA ASP A 79 -5.15 15.99 9.34
C ASP A 79 -4.10 14.87 9.37
N ALA A 80 -3.49 14.62 8.21
CA ALA A 80 -2.49 13.59 8.04
C ALA A 80 -1.36 14.05 7.13
N GLU A 81 -0.15 13.60 7.42
CA GLU A 81 1.04 13.80 6.57
C GLU A 81 1.65 12.46 6.16
N TYR A 82 2.16 12.42 4.93
CA TYR A 82 2.60 11.21 4.24
C TYR A 82 4.03 11.39 3.77
N VAL A 83 4.87 10.38 4.02
CA VAL A 83 6.23 10.33 3.48
C VAL A 83 6.46 8.95 2.88
N TYR A 84 6.80 8.92 1.59
CA TYR A 84 7.10 7.68 0.89
C TYR A 84 8.61 7.42 0.83
N ILE A 85 9.01 6.24 1.30
CA ILE A 85 10.34 5.65 1.10
C ILE A 85 10.13 4.32 0.34
N PRO A 86 11.06 3.88 -0.52
CA PRO A 86 10.92 2.59 -1.19
C PRO A 86 10.56 1.45 -0.22
N ASN A 87 9.44 0.78 -0.49
CA ASN A 87 8.83 -0.30 0.31
C ASN A 87 8.25 0.07 1.69
N VAL A 88 8.33 1.35 2.10
CA VAL A 88 7.83 1.81 3.41
C VAL A 88 7.17 3.18 3.30
N MET A 89 5.94 3.28 3.79
CA MET A 89 5.25 4.56 3.92
C MET A 89 5.08 4.94 5.39
N PHE A 90 5.38 6.20 5.69
CA PHE A 90 5.06 6.83 6.97
C PHE A 90 3.73 7.55 6.83
N LEU A 91 2.82 7.26 7.75
CA LEU A 91 1.50 7.85 7.84
C LEU A 91 1.37 8.49 9.21
N THR A 92 1.31 9.81 9.28
CA THR A 92 1.24 10.53 10.55
C THR A 92 -0.10 11.24 10.66
N PHE A 93 -0.90 10.87 11.65
CA PHE A 93 -2.16 11.54 12.00
C PHE A 93 -1.91 12.59 13.08
N PHE A 94 -2.50 13.77 12.91
CA PHE A 94 -2.46 14.85 13.89
C PHE A 94 -3.83 15.00 14.53
N ASP A 95 -3.89 14.90 15.86
CA ASP A 95 -5.09 15.24 16.61
C ASP A 95 -4.90 16.61 17.28
N GLN A 96 -5.55 17.63 16.72
CA GLN A 96 -5.50 18.99 17.25
C GLN A 96 -6.15 19.11 18.63
N SER A 97 -7.11 18.26 18.97
CA SER A 97 -7.86 18.35 20.23
C SER A 97 -7.04 17.89 21.43
N THR A 98 -6.22 16.87 21.25
CA THR A 98 -5.34 16.31 22.31
C THR A 98 -3.88 16.73 22.17
N HIS A 99 -3.52 17.47 21.11
CA HIS A 99 -2.14 17.78 20.74
C HIS A 99 -1.25 16.53 20.62
N THR A 100 -1.83 15.42 20.19
CA THR A 100 -1.10 14.16 20.00
C THR A 100 -0.83 13.90 18.53
N THR A 101 0.24 13.15 18.27
CA THR A 101 0.63 12.71 16.94
C THR A 101 0.81 11.21 16.96
N GLU A 102 0.12 10.51 16.08
CA GLU A 102 0.24 9.06 15.90
C GLU A 102 0.87 8.78 14.55
N THR A 103 1.99 8.07 14.54
CA THR A 103 2.70 7.69 13.31
C THR A 103 2.63 6.18 13.10
N HIS A 104 2.09 5.77 11.97
CA HIS A 104 2.07 4.39 11.51
C HIS A 104 3.09 4.16 10.41
N PHE A 105 3.69 2.97 10.44
CA PHE A 105 4.67 2.52 9.45
C PHE A 105 4.06 1.37 8.66
N ILE A 106 3.83 1.59 7.36
CA ILE A 106 3.25 0.59 6.47
C ILE A 106 4.36 0.07 5.58
N ARG A 107 4.79 -1.16 5.83
CA ARG A 107 5.73 -1.88 4.97
C ARG A 107 4.96 -2.83 4.06
N CYS A 108 5.15 -2.72 2.76
CA CYS A 108 4.57 -3.62 1.78
C CYS A 108 5.61 -3.95 0.70
N PRO A 109 5.80 -5.25 0.36
CA PRO A 109 6.48 -5.57 -0.89
C PRO A 109 5.65 -5.03 -2.05
N GLN A 110 6.30 -4.45 -3.05
CA GLN A 110 5.61 -4.04 -4.25
C GLN A 110 5.23 -5.29 -5.04
N ASN A 111 3.93 -5.54 -5.15
CA ASN A 111 3.39 -6.44 -6.16
C ASN A 111 2.84 -5.57 -7.31
N PHE A 112 2.66 -6.17 -8.48
CA PHE A 112 2.14 -5.44 -9.63
C PHE A 112 0.86 -6.11 -10.10
N ASP A 113 -0.27 -5.43 -9.88
CA ASP A 113 -1.58 -5.87 -10.36
C ASP A 113 -2.34 -4.65 -10.89
N MET A 114 -2.34 -4.49 -12.21
CA MET A 114 -2.97 -3.35 -12.86
C MET A 114 -4.49 -3.37 -12.78
N HIS A 115 -5.10 -4.56 -12.65
CA HIS A 115 -6.54 -4.66 -12.55
C HIS A 115 -6.99 -4.11 -11.20
N LYS A 116 -6.41 -4.63 -10.11
CA LYS A 116 -6.72 -4.18 -8.75
C LYS A 116 -6.30 -2.72 -8.52
N LEU A 117 -5.18 -2.28 -9.10
CA LEU A 117 -4.76 -0.88 -9.03
C LEU A 117 -5.80 0.06 -9.65
N GLY A 118 -6.38 -0.33 -10.80
CA GLY A 118 -7.43 0.43 -11.47
C GLY A 118 -8.69 0.58 -10.62
N GLU A 119 -9.13 -0.51 -9.98
CA GLU A 119 -10.31 -0.49 -9.09
C GLU A 119 -10.07 0.37 -7.84
N ILE A 120 -8.89 0.31 -7.23
CA ILE A 120 -8.53 1.16 -6.08
C ILE A 120 -8.43 2.63 -6.49
N PHE A 121 -7.87 2.96 -7.65
CA PHE A 121 -7.86 4.34 -8.15
C PHE A 121 -9.27 4.86 -8.44
N ARG A 122 -10.17 4.00 -8.96
CA ARG A 122 -11.57 4.39 -9.13
C ARG A 122 -12.21 4.70 -7.79
N LEU A 123 -12.02 3.83 -6.79
CA LEU A 123 -12.54 4.06 -5.44
C LEU A 123 -12.00 5.35 -4.83
N GLU A 124 -10.68 5.56 -4.88
CA GLU A 124 -10.01 6.76 -4.39
C GLU A 124 -10.64 8.03 -4.96
N LYS A 125 -10.86 8.05 -6.28
CA LYS A 125 -11.50 9.17 -6.95
C LYS A 125 -12.93 9.39 -6.45
N LEU A 126 -13.74 8.34 -6.32
CA LEU A 126 -15.11 8.44 -5.82
C LEU A 126 -15.16 9.02 -4.39
N VAL A 127 -14.26 8.54 -3.51
CA VAL A 127 -14.13 9.06 -2.14
C VAL A 127 -13.65 10.51 -2.14
N SER A 128 -12.70 10.88 -3.01
CA SER A 128 -12.24 12.26 -3.13
C SER A 128 -13.33 13.23 -3.61
N HIS A 129 -14.36 12.76 -4.33
CA HIS A 129 -15.51 13.56 -4.74
C HIS A 129 -16.65 13.53 -3.70
N GLY A 130 -16.54 12.72 -2.65
CA GLY A 130 -17.58 12.55 -1.63
C GLY A 130 -18.78 11.73 -2.10
N GLU A 131 -18.63 10.91 -3.15
CA GLU A 131 -19.72 10.10 -3.72
C GLU A 131 -19.95 8.77 -2.98
N VAL A 132 -18.96 8.32 -2.19
CA VAL A 132 -18.98 7.03 -1.49
C VAL A 132 -18.64 7.23 -0.01
N SER A 133 -19.35 6.52 0.87
CA SER A 133 -19.09 6.57 2.31
C SER A 133 -17.82 5.79 2.70
N VAL A 134 -17.24 6.12 3.87
CA VAL A 134 -16.00 5.47 4.34
C VAL A 134 -16.19 3.98 4.61
N ASP A 135 -17.35 3.58 5.14
CA ASP A 135 -17.67 2.17 5.40
C ASP A 135 -17.79 1.36 4.10
N GLU A 136 -18.51 1.88 3.10
CA GLU A 136 -18.61 1.24 1.78
C GLU A 136 -17.25 1.14 1.11
N ALA A 137 -16.41 2.17 1.26
CA ALA A 137 -15.07 2.18 0.70
C ALA A 137 -14.15 1.16 1.37
N LEU A 138 -14.26 0.98 2.69
CA LEU A 138 -13.53 -0.06 3.43
C LEU A 138 -13.93 -1.46 2.96
N GLU A 139 -15.22 -1.73 2.85
CA GLU A 139 -15.74 -3.01 2.35
C GLU A 139 -15.26 -3.28 0.91
N PHE A 140 -15.25 -2.26 0.06
CA PHE A 140 -14.76 -2.38 -1.31
C PHE A 140 -13.27 -2.71 -1.38
N ILE A 141 -12.43 -2.10 -0.52
CA ILE A 141 -11.00 -2.42 -0.48
C ILE A 141 -10.77 -3.89 -0.10
N ASP A 142 -11.51 -4.38 0.90
CA ASP A 142 -11.39 -5.78 1.34
C ASP A 142 -11.85 -6.73 0.23
N LYS A 143 -12.94 -6.41 -0.47
CA LYS A 143 -13.41 -7.17 -1.62
C LYS A 143 -12.37 -7.26 -2.75
N VAL A 144 -11.71 -6.15 -3.09
CA VAL A 144 -10.65 -6.13 -4.13
C VAL A 144 -9.41 -6.92 -3.68
N ALA A 145 -9.09 -6.90 -2.38
CA ALA A 145 -8.00 -7.69 -1.84
C ALA A 145 -8.26 -9.20 -2.00
N ASP A 146 -9.48 -9.65 -1.72
CA ASP A 146 -9.88 -11.06 -1.79
C ASP A 146 -10.18 -11.57 -3.21
N GLU A 147 -10.22 -10.67 -4.20
CA GLU A 147 -10.50 -11.06 -5.58
C GLU A 147 -9.39 -11.98 -6.15
N PRO A 148 -9.74 -13.09 -6.83
CA PRO A 148 -8.75 -13.95 -7.46
C PRO A 148 -8.01 -13.22 -8.59
N PRO A 149 -6.79 -13.68 -8.97
CA PRO A 149 -6.06 -13.11 -10.09
C PRO A 149 -6.88 -13.21 -11.38
N PHE A 150 -6.92 -12.12 -12.15
CA PHE A 150 -7.73 -12.01 -13.37
C PHE A 150 -7.32 -13.02 -14.46
N TYR A 151 -6.02 -13.32 -14.56
CA TYR A 151 -5.49 -14.24 -15.58
C TYR A 151 -5.15 -15.62 -15.00
N PRO A 152 -5.49 -16.70 -15.72
CA PRO A 152 -5.11 -18.04 -15.31
C PRO A 152 -3.60 -18.23 -15.48
N ILE A 153 -3.02 -18.98 -14.55
CA ILE A 153 -1.57 -19.24 -14.44
C ILE A 153 -0.98 -19.84 -15.74
N TRP A 154 -1.77 -20.65 -16.47
CA TRP A 154 -1.36 -21.27 -17.73
C TRP A 154 -1.13 -20.29 -18.88
N LEU A 155 -1.62 -19.05 -18.78
CA LEU A 155 -1.41 -18.02 -19.79
C LEU A 155 0.00 -17.41 -19.69
N ASN A 156 0.63 -17.46 -18.51
CA ASN A 156 1.93 -16.84 -18.26
C ASN A 156 3.03 -17.33 -19.25
N PRO A 157 3.23 -18.64 -19.48
CA PRO A 157 4.25 -19.11 -20.41
C PRO A 157 4.01 -18.66 -21.85
N ILE A 158 2.75 -18.55 -22.27
CA ILE A 158 2.39 -18.11 -23.63
C ILE A 158 2.73 -16.63 -23.82
N VAL A 159 2.42 -15.79 -22.84
CA VAL A 159 2.74 -14.36 -22.87
C VAL A 159 4.25 -14.15 -22.89
N TYR A 160 5.01 -14.90 -22.08
CA TYR A 160 6.47 -14.85 -22.07
C TYR A 160 7.07 -15.26 -23.42
N ALA A 161 6.52 -16.32 -24.04
CA ALA A 161 6.94 -16.76 -25.36
C ALA A 161 6.76 -15.68 -26.42
N ILE A 162 5.56 -15.06 -26.46
CA ILE A 162 5.23 -14.01 -27.44
C ILE A 162 6.05 -12.75 -27.19
N ALA A 163 6.19 -12.33 -25.93
CA ALA A 163 6.98 -11.15 -25.57
C ALA A 163 8.46 -11.33 -25.96
N SER A 164 9.04 -12.49 -25.68
CA SER A 164 10.42 -12.84 -26.06
C SER A 164 10.59 -12.91 -27.58
N PHE A 165 9.64 -13.55 -28.29
CA PHE A 165 9.63 -13.63 -29.75
C PHE A 165 9.61 -12.24 -30.40
N CYS A 166 8.65 -11.41 -29.99
CA CYS A 166 8.52 -10.05 -30.50
C CYS A 166 9.74 -9.19 -30.14
N GLY A 167 10.27 -9.32 -28.92
CA GLY A 167 11.46 -8.58 -28.50
C GLY A 167 12.69 -8.92 -29.35
N CYS A 168 12.91 -10.21 -29.63
CA CYS A 168 13.97 -10.71 -30.49
C CYS A 168 13.89 -10.12 -31.91
N VAL A 169 12.69 -10.14 -32.52
CA VAL A 169 12.50 -9.69 -33.90
C VAL A 169 12.52 -8.16 -34.01
N MET A 170 11.88 -7.44 -33.09
CA MET A 170 11.72 -5.99 -33.18
C MET A 170 12.94 -5.20 -32.72
N PHE A 171 13.58 -5.59 -31.61
CA PHE A 171 14.70 -4.80 -31.04
C PHE A 171 16.06 -5.25 -31.53
N TYR A 172 16.22 -6.55 -31.82
CA TYR A 172 17.52 -7.13 -32.18
C TYR A 172 17.63 -7.56 -33.64
N GLY A 173 16.58 -7.34 -34.45
CA GLY A 173 16.58 -7.67 -35.88
C GLY A 173 16.64 -9.17 -36.19
N GLY A 174 16.33 -10.03 -35.21
CA GLY A 174 16.47 -11.48 -35.37
C GLY A 174 15.47 -12.07 -36.37
N GLN A 175 15.86 -13.16 -37.02
CA GLN A 175 14.96 -13.90 -37.92
C GLN A 175 13.90 -14.70 -37.13
N PHE A 176 12.82 -15.12 -37.80
CA PHE A 176 11.76 -15.96 -37.21
C PHE A 176 12.30 -17.23 -36.53
N LYS A 177 13.40 -17.81 -37.04
CA LYS A 177 14.07 -18.97 -36.44
C LYS A 177 14.61 -18.66 -35.05
N GLU A 178 15.25 -17.50 -34.90
CA GLU A 178 15.86 -17.03 -33.66
C GLU A 178 14.80 -16.59 -32.66
N GLY A 179 13.74 -15.93 -33.16
CA GLY A 179 12.55 -15.63 -32.38
C GLY A 179 11.94 -16.91 -31.80
N GLY A 180 11.85 -17.99 -32.59
CA GLY A 180 11.33 -19.29 -32.13
C GLY A 180 12.18 -19.91 -31.01
N LEU A 181 13.51 -19.85 -31.14
CA LEU A 181 14.43 -20.29 -30.09
C LEU A 181 14.26 -19.46 -28.81
N SER A 182 14.20 -18.13 -28.95
CA SER A 182 13.98 -17.18 -27.85
C SER A 182 12.65 -17.44 -27.13
N ALA A 183 11.59 -17.73 -27.89
CA ALA A 183 10.29 -18.11 -27.36
C ALA A 183 10.36 -19.42 -26.56
N ALA A 184 11.05 -20.44 -27.07
CA ALA A 184 11.22 -21.72 -26.36
C ALA A 184 11.98 -21.56 -25.04
N LEU A 185 13.04 -20.75 -25.01
CA LEU A 185 13.79 -20.43 -23.80
C LEU A 185 12.93 -19.64 -22.79
N ALA A 186 12.09 -18.73 -23.27
CA ALA A 186 11.16 -17.97 -22.42
C ALA A 186 10.05 -18.85 -21.83
N ILE A 187 9.53 -19.84 -22.58
CA ILE A 187 8.58 -20.82 -22.04
C ILE A 187 9.24 -21.64 -20.93
N PHE A 188 10.48 -22.10 -21.15
CA PHE A 188 11.23 -22.82 -20.13
C PHE A 188 11.39 -22.00 -18.86
N PHE A 189 11.78 -20.72 -18.98
CA PHE A 189 11.88 -19.80 -17.86
C PHE A 189 10.54 -19.62 -17.13
N ALA A 190 9.45 -19.38 -17.86
CA ALA A 190 8.13 -19.19 -17.27
C ALA A 190 7.64 -20.44 -16.51
N LEU A 191 7.84 -21.63 -17.06
CA LEU A 191 7.51 -22.88 -16.36
C LEU A 191 8.33 -23.02 -15.08
N TYR A 192 9.62 -22.66 -15.14
CA TYR A 192 10.51 -22.70 -13.99
C TYR A 192 10.11 -21.74 -12.88
N GLU A 193 9.65 -20.54 -13.25
CA GLU A 193 9.10 -19.54 -12.34
C GLU A 193 7.84 -20.05 -11.62
N LEU A 194 6.94 -20.74 -12.35
CA LEU A 194 5.74 -21.36 -11.78
C LEU A 194 6.08 -22.41 -10.71
N PHE A 195 7.12 -23.22 -10.93
CA PHE A 195 7.58 -24.18 -9.92
C PHE A 195 8.22 -23.50 -8.72
N THR A 196 8.97 -22.43 -8.96
CA THR A 196 9.68 -21.67 -7.92
C THR A 196 8.74 -20.91 -7.00
N GLY A 197 7.62 -20.38 -7.52
CA GLY A 197 6.60 -19.70 -6.72
C GLY A 197 6.00 -20.55 -5.60
N ARG A 198 6.15 -21.89 -5.65
CA ARG A 198 5.78 -22.81 -4.56
C ARG A 198 6.71 -22.68 -3.34
N TYR A 199 7.97 -22.30 -3.54
CA TYR A 199 9.03 -22.29 -2.53
C TYR A 199 9.77 -20.95 -2.49
N VAL A 200 9.14 -19.93 -1.91
CA VAL A 200 9.64 -18.54 -1.83
C VAL A 200 11.08 -18.44 -1.29
N SER A 201 11.47 -19.28 -0.34
CA SER A 201 12.81 -19.25 0.27
C SER A 201 13.95 -19.56 -0.71
N PHE A 202 13.69 -20.25 -1.82
CA PHE A 202 14.73 -20.65 -2.78
C PHE A 202 14.74 -19.79 -4.05
N GLN A 203 13.84 -18.81 -4.17
CA GLN A 203 13.68 -18.02 -5.40
C GLN A 203 14.99 -17.41 -5.95
N PRO A 204 15.89 -16.84 -5.14
CA PRO A 204 17.16 -16.28 -5.65
C PRO A 204 18.11 -17.34 -6.24
N ILE A 205 18.12 -18.55 -5.69
CA ILE A 205 18.98 -19.64 -6.18
C ILE A 205 18.48 -20.10 -7.54
N TRP A 206 17.16 -20.22 -7.67
CA TRP A 206 16.51 -20.64 -8.90
C TRP A 206 16.76 -19.68 -10.06
N GLU A 207 16.71 -18.37 -9.82
CA GLU A 207 17.02 -17.35 -10.83
C GLU A 207 18.43 -17.53 -11.43
N ILE A 208 19.43 -17.76 -10.57
CA ILE A 208 20.83 -17.98 -10.99
C ILE A 208 20.94 -19.25 -11.87
N THR A 209 20.27 -20.34 -11.47
CA THR A 209 20.35 -21.61 -12.22
C THR A 209 19.76 -21.51 -13.63
N VAL A 210 18.66 -20.79 -13.80
CA VAL A 210 18.05 -20.61 -15.12
C VAL A 210 18.94 -19.74 -16.01
N CYS A 211 19.54 -18.69 -15.46
CA CYS A 211 20.48 -17.84 -16.21
C CYS A 211 21.68 -18.65 -16.74
N ILE A 212 22.26 -19.52 -15.90
CA ILE A 212 23.35 -20.41 -16.31
C ILE A 212 22.89 -21.34 -17.43
N PHE A 213 21.73 -21.95 -17.30
CA PHE A 213 21.19 -22.87 -18.31
C PHE A 213 20.92 -22.18 -19.65
N ILE A 214 20.21 -21.04 -19.62
CA ILE A 214 19.93 -20.24 -20.82
C ILE A 214 21.23 -19.78 -21.48
N GLY A 215 22.21 -19.32 -20.71
CA GLY A 215 23.52 -18.93 -21.23
C GLY A 215 24.26 -20.08 -21.93
N PHE A 216 24.21 -21.28 -21.36
CA PHE A 216 24.83 -22.46 -21.97
C PHE A 216 24.15 -22.88 -23.28
N VAL A 217 22.81 -22.87 -23.30
CA VAL A 217 22.03 -23.18 -24.51
C VAL A 217 22.29 -22.14 -25.59
N SER A 218 22.23 -20.85 -25.26
CA SER A 218 22.55 -19.77 -26.21
C SER A 218 23.96 -19.93 -26.80
N ARG A 219 24.95 -20.29 -25.97
CA ARG A 219 26.33 -20.51 -26.43
C ARG A 219 26.48 -21.76 -27.32
N ALA A 220 25.72 -22.81 -27.05
CA ALA A 220 25.73 -24.03 -27.85
C ALA A 220 25.11 -23.80 -29.23
N VAL A 221 24.01 -23.04 -29.27
CA VAL A 221 23.25 -22.76 -30.49
C VAL A 221 24.02 -21.84 -31.46
N TRP A 222 24.95 -21.03 -30.97
CA TRP A 222 25.92 -20.30 -31.79
C TRP A 222 26.65 -21.17 -32.83
N ARG A 223 26.94 -22.44 -32.52
CA ARG A 223 27.63 -23.35 -33.45
C ARG A 223 26.79 -23.76 -34.66
N TYR A 224 25.48 -23.51 -34.62
CA TYR A 224 24.53 -23.89 -35.67
C TYR A 224 24.06 -22.69 -36.53
N GLU A 225 24.88 -21.62 -36.60
CA GLU A 225 24.59 -20.40 -37.38
C GLU A 225 23.31 -19.63 -36.97
N PHE A 226 22.87 -19.78 -35.72
CA PHE A 226 21.94 -18.81 -35.12
C PHE A 226 22.73 -17.54 -34.81
N CYS A 227 22.69 -16.59 -35.74
CA CYS A 227 23.45 -15.36 -35.70
C CYS A 227 22.50 -14.18 -35.53
N PHE A 228 22.42 -13.68 -34.29
CA PHE A 228 21.89 -12.35 -33.99
C PHE A 228 22.83 -11.31 -34.61
N THR A 229 22.63 -11.01 -35.88
CA THR A 229 23.32 -9.92 -36.56
C THR A 229 22.33 -9.14 -37.40
N PRO A 230 22.44 -7.80 -37.44
CA PRO A 230 21.96 -7.06 -38.61
C PRO A 230 22.71 -7.51 -39.88
#